data_AF-A0A9D8QXM4-F1
#
_entry.id   AF-A0A9D8QXM4-F1
#
_cell.length_a   1.000
_cell.length_b   1.000
_cell.length_c   1.000
_cell.angle_alpha   90.00
_cell.angle_beta   90.00
_cell.angle_gamma   90.00
#
_symmetry.space_group_name_H-M   'P 1'
#
loop_
_entity.id
_entity.type
_entity.pdbx_description
1 polymer ?
#
loop_
_entity_poly.entity_id
_entity_poly.type
_entity_poly.pdbx_seq_one_letter_code
_entity_poly.pdbx_strand_id
1 'polypeptide(L)'
;MNKISAMIILTLFLIVQTVGLSACENAENIRSDDRTSVQSLNSTINNPEEGNASVHGHIYFGSYPQKDVTEDMGDRLAIFAGELPTDENDNAWTSYGYYMNGNIDKDYMWYKDVDLNGDGINDYRGVYFTDYRPDWTEDSRSMEYQMRNEYYPNVVYWFEFEPVKWEILDIEDGKAIIFAKRILDSQDYNHVYVQYSVDGSPIYGNNYQFSSVRAWLNDTFYNTAFNETEKLLTEVVEVVNTEISTMDDGVMFVFYSDYVCENTYDRVFLLSAQEVTKSKYGFENHVYSPDTARQKTASDYAKIQSACAFGDDYGYWWLRTPSEEKTKVKGDSAMFVHPNSKANNFSRVNCTPCGIVPALKIALPVDVA
;
A
#
# COMPACT_ATOMS: atom_id res chain seq x y z
N MET A 1 33.52 -11.88 45.05
CA MET A 1 32.82 -11.68 43.76
C MET A 1 32.15 -12.99 43.40
N ASN A 2 30.83 -12.99 43.49
CA ASN A 2 30.05 -14.14 43.95
C ASN A 2 29.67 -15.10 42.81
N LYS A 3 29.91 -16.40 43.03
CA LYS A 3 29.39 -17.52 42.23
C LYS A 3 27.86 -17.53 42.08
N ILE A 4 27.16 -16.73 42.89
CA ILE A 4 25.70 -16.55 42.85
C ILE A 4 25.28 -15.68 41.64
N SER A 5 26.12 -14.76 41.17
CA SER A 5 25.78 -13.87 40.03
C SER A 5 25.86 -14.57 38.68
N ALA A 6 26.79 -15.53 38.52
CA ALA A 6 26.92 -16.30 37.28
C ALA A 6 25.80 -17.34 37.11
N MET A 7 25.28 -17.87 38.22
CA MET A 7 24.22 -18.87 38.20
C MET A 7 22.85 -18.26 37.85
N ILE A 8 22.59 -17.01 38.24
CA ILE A 8 21.35 -16.29 37.88
C ILE A 8 21.35 -15.90 36.39
N ILE A 9 22.48 -15.49 35.84
CA ILE A 9 22.60 -15.13 34.41
C ILE A 9 22.46 -16.37 33.51
N LEU A 10 23.03 -17.52 33.90
CA LEU A 10 22.90 -18.75 33.13
C LEU A 10 21.48 -19.33 33.15
N THR A 11 20.75 -19.12 34.26
CA THR A 11 19.36 -19.60 34.40
C THR A 11 18.40 -18.72 33.60
N LEU A 12 18.63 -17.40 33.50
CA LEU A 12 17.85 -16.53 32.61
C LEU A 12 18.10 -16.85 31.13
N PHE A 13 19.33 -17.17 30.74
CA PHE A 13 19.67 -17.50 29.35
C PHE A 13 19.04 -18.82 28.89
N LEU A 14 18.95 -19.82 29.76
CA LEU A 14 18.26 -21.08 29.45
C LEU A 14 16.74 -20.90 29.38
N ILE A 15 16.14 -20.06 30.23
CA ILE A 15 14.69 -19.81 30.19
C ILE A 15 14.32 -19.10 28.87
N VAL A 16 15.10 -18.11 28.42
CA VAL A 16 14.89 -17.43 27.12
C VAL A 16 15.00 -18.40 25.94
N GLN A 17 15.95 -19.35 25.97
CA GLN A 17 16.06 -20.37 24.91
C GLN A 17 14.90 -21.39 24.94
N THR A 18 14.45 -21.82 26.13
CA THR A 18 13.34 -22.79 26.24
C THR A 18 11.95 -22.21 25.95
N VAL A 19 11.69 -20.94 26.31
CA VAL A 19 10.43 -20.26 25.95
C VAL A 19 10.43 -19.86 24.47
N GLY A 20 11.60 -19.51 23.91
CA GLY A 20 11.80 -19.26 22.48
C GLY A 20 11.55 -20.51 21.61
N LEU A 21 12.08 -21.68 22.00
CA LEU A 21 11.86 -22.92 21.25
C LEU A 21 10.42 -23.45 21.34
N SER A 22 9.79 -23.40 22.52
CA SER A 22 8.41 -23.92 22.68
C SER A 22 7.35 -23.05 22.01
N ALA A 23 7.61 -21.75 21.83
CA ALA A 23 6.76 -20.87 21.02
C ALA A 23 7.02 -21.04 19.51
N CYS A 24 8.21 -21.47 19.11
CA CYS A 24 8.55 -21.81 17.72
C CYS A 24 7.89 -23.13 17.28
N GLU A 25 7.98 -24.20 18.08
CA GLU A 25 7.38 -25.51 17.73
C GLU A 25 5.84 -25.47 17.62
N ASN A 26 5.15 -24.59 18.37
CA ASN A 26 3.70 -24.42 18.25
C ASN A 26 3.29 -23.49 17.09
N ALA A 27 4.18 -22.62 16.61
CA ALA A 27 3.95 -21.78 15.43
C ALA A 27 4.31 -22.52 14.12
N GLU A 28 5.30 -23.42 14.16
CA GLU A 28 5.69 -24.27 13.02
C GLU A 28 4.56 -25.21 12.57
N ASN A 29 3.75 -25.73 13.50
CA ASN A 29 2.66 -26.66 13.19
C ASN A 29 1.40 -26.01 12.58
N ILE A 30 1.31 -24.68 12.53
CA ILE A 30 0.18 -23.96 11.89
C ILE A 30 0.65 -23.20 10.63
N ARG A 31 1.96 -22.90 10.48
CA ARG A 31 2.50 -22.07 9.39
C ARG A 31 3.11 -22.81 8.20
N SER A 32 3.35 -24.14 8.27
CA SER A 32 4.08 -24.85 7.20
C SER A 32 3.27 -25.17 5.95
N ASP A 33 1.93 -25.20 6.02
CA ASP A 33 1.11 -25.76 4.93
C ASP A 33 0.56 -24.73 3.92
N ASP A 34 0.75 -23.42 4.14
CA ASP A 34 0.11 -22.38 3.30
C ASP A 34 1.07 -21.37 2.65
N ARG A 35 2.39 -21.52 2.84
CA ARG A 35 3.39 -20.50 2.44
C ARG A 35 4.42 -20.91 1.38
N THR A 36 4.24 -22.06 0.72
CA THR A 36 4.92 -22.31 -0.55
C THR A 36 4.19 -21.51 -1.64
N SER A 37 4.71 -20.35 -2.00
CA SER A 37 4.12 -19.35 -2.92
C SER A 37 3.67 -19.89 -4.29
N VAL A 38 4.20 -21.03 -4.74
CA VAL A 38 3.74 -21.73 -5.96
C VAL A 38 2.60 -22.72 -5.67
N GLN A 39 2.58 -23.31 -4.47
CA GLN A 39 1.49 -24.21 -4.03
C GLN A 39 0.23 -23.45 -3.63
N SER A 40 0.32 -22.23 -3.08
CA SER A 40 -0.86 -21.40 -2.76
C SER A 40 -1.52 -20.79 -4.00
N LEU A 41 -0.72 -20.39 -5.00
CA LEU A 41 -1.21 -20.07 -6.35
C LEU A 41 -1.90 -21.28 -6.97
N ASN A 42 -1.28 -22.47 -6.91
CA ASN A 42 -1.88 -23.69 -7.44
C ASN A 42 -3.11 -24.19 -6.64
N SER A 43 -3.18 -24.01 -5.32
CA SER A 43 -4.34 -24.46 -4.51
C SER A 43 -5.54 -23.54 -4.69
N THR A 44 -5.33 -22.25 -4.90
CA THR A 44 -6.38 -21.28 -5.26
C THR A 44 -6.90 -21.52 -6.68
N ILE A 45 -6.07 -22.02 -7.59
CA ILE A 45 -6.46 -22.40 -8.96
C ILE A 45 -7.17 -23.78 -9.02
N ASN A 46 -6.92 -24.67 -8.04
CA ASN A 46 -7.34 -26.08 -8.07
C ASN A 46 -8.38 -26.49 -6.99
N ASN A 47 -9.18 -25.56 -6.43
CA ASN A 47 -10.30 -25.99 -5.58
C ASN A 47 -11.37 -26.68 -6.46
N PRO A 48 -11.64 -28.00 -6.32
CA PRO A 48 -12.40 -28.76 -7.33
C PRO A 48 -13.90 -28.42 -7.40
N GLU A 49 -14.39 -27.54 -6.52
CA GLU A 49 -15.77 -27.04 -6.57
C GLU A 49 -15.90 -25.78 -7.47
N GLU A 50 -14.81 -25.07 -7.76
CA GLU A 50 -14.75 -23.96 -8.74
C GLU A 50 -13.37 -23.98 -9.45
N GLY A 51 -13.22 -24.87 -10.43
CA GLY A 51 -12.00 -24.99 -11.23
C GLY A 51 -11.80 -23.82 -12.20
N ASN A 52 -10.53 -23.38 -12.31
CA ASN A 52 -10.00 -22.27 -13.11
C ASN A 52 -10.20 -20.88 -12.49
N ALA A 53 -9.12 -20.09 -12.48
CA ALA A 53 -9.18 -18.65 -12.22
C ALA A 53 -10.23 -18.02 -13.15
N SER A 54 -11.37 -17.63 -12.60
CA SER A 54 -12.42 -16.95 -13.34
C SER A 54 -12.15 -15.45 -13.33
N VAL A 55 -12.55 -14.75 -14.39
CA VAL A 55 -12.77 -13.31 -14.31
C VAL A 55 -13.72 -13.06 -13.11
N HIS A 56 -13.38 -12.11 -12.23
CA HIS A 56 -14.02 -11.85 -10.93
C HIS A 56 -13.67 -12.81 -9.76
N GLY A 57 -12.67 -13.68 -9.91
CA GLY A 57 -12.06 -14.42 -8.81
C GLY A 57 -11.09 -13.57 -7.97
N HIS A 58 -10.43 -14.20 -6.99
CA HIS A 58 -9.37 -13.56 -6.20
C HIS A 58 -8.15 -14.46 -6.06
N ILE A 59 -6.99 -13.84 -5.84
CA ILE A 59 -5.73 -14.53 -5.55
C ILE A 59 -5.01 -13.86 -4.37
N TYR A 60 -4.09 -14.60 -3.78
CA TYR A 60 -3.13 -14.08 -2.81
C TYR A 60 -1.75 -14.03 -3.46
N PHE A 61 -1.10 -12.87 -3.38
CA PHE A 61 0.18 -12.64 -4.04
C PHE A 61 0.93 -11.52 -3.33
N GLY A 62 2.18 -11.77 -2.91
CA GLY A 62 2.90 -10.85 -2.04
C GLY A 62 2.30 -10.73 -0.64
N SER A 63 2.99 -9.97 0.21
CA SER A 63 2.59 -9.68 1.60
C SER A 63 2.88 -8.23 1.96
N TYR A 64 1.99 -7.59 2.69
CA TYR A 64 2.16 -6.19 3.12
C TYR A 64 1.62 -6.01 4.54
N PRO A 65 2.10 -5.03 5.34
CA PRO A 65 1.53 -4.77 6.66
C PRO A 65 0.06 -4.39 6.51
N GLN A 66 -0.82 -5.03 7.28
CA GLN A 66 -2.26 -4.84 7.13
C GLN A 66 -2.99 -4.77 8.46
N LYS A 67 -2.86 -5.78 9.33
CA LYS A 67 -3.62 -5.90 10.58
C LYS A 67 -2.84 -5.37 11.77
N ASP A 68 -3.47 -4.54 12.60
CA ASP A 68 -2.92 -4.14 13.90
C ASP A 68 -2.95 -5.33 14.89
N VAL A 69 -1.80 -5.66 15.47
CA VAL A 69 -1.62 -6.71 16.47
C VAL A 69 -1.03 -6.17 17.78
N THR A 70 -1.09 -4.85 18.00
CA THR A 70 -0.48 -4.17 19.15
C THR A 70 -1.02 -4.69 20.47
N GLU A 71 -2.33 -4.88 20.60
CA GLU A 71 -2.92 -5.41 21.84
C GLU A 71 -2.56 -6.88 22.10
N ASP A 72 -2.52 -7.69 21.04
CA ASP A 72 -2.31 -9.14 21.14
C ASP A 72 -0.84 -9.53 21.27
N MET A 73 0.05 -8.78 20.61
CA MET A 73 1.46 -9.14 20.44
C MET A 73 2.45 -8.05 20.86
N GLY A 74 1.98 -6.86 21.25
CA GLY A 74 2.82 -5.70 21.57
C GLY A 74 3.90 -6.00 22.61
N ASP A 75 3.57 -6.69 23.70
CA ASP A 75 4.54 -7.08 24.74
C ASP A 75 5.65 -7.98 24.21
N ARG A 76 5.31 -8.89 23.29
CA ARG A 76 6.29 -9.81 22.67
C ARG A 76 7.16 -9.08 21.66
N LEU A 77 6.58 -8.10 20.95
CA LEU A 77 7.26 -7.35 19.90
C LEU A 77 8.05 -6.15 20.44
N ALA A 78 7.77 -5.70 21.67
CA ALA A 78 8.44 -4.57 22.31
C ALA A 78 9.96 -4.72 22.37
N ILE A 79 10.48 -5.96 22.45
CA ILE A 79 11.93 -6.21 22.41
C ILE A 79 12.57 -5.76 21.09
N PHE A 80 11.83 -5.81 19.97
CA PHE A 80 12.33 -5.42 18.65
C PHE A 80 12.31 -3.91 18.46
N ALA A 81 11.45 -3.17 19.17
CA ALA A 81 11.42 -1.70 19.12
C ALA A 81 12.80 -1.12 19.48
N GLY A 82 13.41 -1.61 20.56
CA GLY A 82 14.69 -1.09 21.04
C GLY A 82 14.59 0.35 21.53
N GLU A 83 15.61 1.16 21.26
CA GLU A 83 15.57 2.60 21.53
C GLU A 83 14.67 3.30 20.49
N LEU A 84 13.79 4.20 20.93
CA LEU A 84 12.85 4.89 20.05
C LEU A 84 13.55 6.01 19.29
N PRO A 85 13.15 6.29 18.04
CA PRO A 85 13.74 7.35 17.24
C PRO A 85 13.29 8.74 17.74
N THR A 86 14.11 9.74 17.43
CA THR A 86 13.80 11.16 17.57
C THR A 86 14.11 11.89 16.27
N ASP A 87 13.70 13.15 16.14
CA ASP A 87 14.03 14.01 15.00
C ASP A 87 15.53 14.30 14.86
N GLU A 88 16.35 13.92 15.84
CA GLU A 88 17.81 14.06 15.82
C GLU A 88 18.53 12.73 15.56
N ASN A 89 17.90 11.58 15.82
CA ASN A 89 18.52 10.26 15.72
C ASN A 89 17.48 9.15 15.52
N ASP A 90 17.61 8.40 14.43
CA ASP A 90 16.68 7.33 14.07
C ASP A 90 16.83 6.06 14.92
N ASN A 91 17.89 5.87 15.69
CA ASN A 91 18.03 4.74 16.63
C ASN A 91 17.72 3.34 16.03
N ALA A 92 18.21 3.09 14.81
CA ALA A 92 17.99 1.87 14.01
C ALA A 92 16.53 1.65 13.53
N TRP A 93 15.70 2.67 13.63
CA TRP A 93 14.45 2.79 12.87
C TRP A 93 14.74 3.40 11.49
N THR A 94 13.77 3.27 10.59
CA THR A 94 13.83 3.89 9.27
C THR A 94 12.80 5.00 9.22
N SER A 95 13.23 6.22 8.88
CA SER A 95 12.33 7.32 8.65
C SER A 95 11.42 7.04 7.44
N TYR A 96 10.15 7.45 7.54
CA TYR A 96 9.27 7.49 6.37
C TYR A 96 9.60 8.65 5.43
N GLY A 97 10.30 9.69 5.90
CA GLY A 97 10.61 10.89 5.12
C GLY A 97 9.37 11.68 4.72
N TYR A 98 8.32 11.68 5.55
CA TYR A 98 7.08 12.37 5.23
C TYR A 98 7.20 13.87 5.39
N TYR A 99 6.61 14.57 4.43
CA TYR A 99 6.60 16.03 4.41
C TYR A 99 5.69 16.58 5.52
N MET A 100 6.15 17.66 6.14
CA MET A 100 5.35 18.54 6.99
C MET A 100 5.84 19.98 6.79
N ASN A 101 4.92 20.94 6.69
CA ASN A 101 5.24 22.32 6.32
C ASN A 101 6.07 22.41 5.01
N GLY A 102 5.82 21.50 4.06
CA GLY A 102 6.45 21.48 2.74
C GLY A 102 7.92 21.04 2.72
N ASN A 103 8.45 20.46 3.80
CA ASN A 103 9.82 19.95 3.88
C ASN A 103 9.91 18.64 4.66
N ILE A 104 11.10 18.03 4.65
CA ILE A 104 11.46 16.79 5.36
C ILE A 104 12.58 17.04 6.39
N ASP A 105 12.75 18.27 6.85
CA ASP A 105 13.90 18.66 7.69
C ASP A 105 13.84 18.02 9.09
N LYS A 106 12.66 17.58 9.52
CA LYS A 106 12.42 16.94 10.81
C LYS A 106 11.46 15.78 10.64
N ASP A 107 11.97 14.59 10.91
CA ASP A 107 11.14 13.40 10.93
C ASP A 107 10.28 13.34 12.19
N TYR A 108 9.10 12.77 12.01
CA TYR A 108 8.11 12.59 13.06
C TYR A 108 7.46 11.21 13.01
N MET A 109 7.80 10.38 12.03
CA MET A 109 7.23 9.05 11.83
C MET A 109 8.29 8.11 11.25
N TRP A 110 8.43 6.94 11.86
CA TRP A 110 9.41 5.93 11.51
C TRP A 110 8.78 4.54 11.54
N TYR A 111 9.42 3.61 10.84
CA TYR A 111 9.08 2.20 10.90
C TYR A 111 10.28 1.31 11.16
N LYS A 112 9.97 0.08 11.55
CA LYS A 112 10.94 -1.00 11.72
C LYS A 112 10.33 -2.32 11.32
N ASP A 113 10.94 -2.94 10.33
CA ASP A 113 10.51 -4.26 9.86
C ASP A 113 11.22 -5.37 10.63
N VAL A 114 10.48 -6.45 10.90
CA VAL A 114 10.95 -7.61 11.66
C VAL A 114 10.61 -8.88 10.89
N ASP A 115 11.64 -9.62 10.53
CA ASP A 115 11.59 -11.00 10.05
C ASP A 115 11.95 -11.92 11.24
N LEU A 116 10.96 -12.65 11.78
CA LEU A 116 11.16 -13.48 12.97
C LEU A 116 11.80 -14.83 12.64
N ASN A 117 11.52 -15.39 11.46
CA ASN A 117 11.97 -16.72 11.07
C ASN A 117 13.25 -16.69 10.21
N GLY A 118 13.69 -15.51 9.78
CA GLY A 118 14.89 -15.30 8.98
C GLY A 118 14.76 -15.80 7.54
N ASP A 119 13.53 -15.90 7.01
CA ASP A 119 13.27 -16.39 5.66
C ASP A 119 13.43 -15.31 4.57
N GLY A 120 13.72 -14.07 4.98
CA GLY A 120 13.86 -12.91 4.10
C GLY A 120 12.55 -12.18 3.83
N ILE A 121 11.46 -12.56 4.48
CA ILE A 121 10.15 -11.90 4.41
C ILE A 121 9.81 -11.34 5.79
N ASN A 122 9.40 -10.08 5.83
CA ASN A 122 9.02 -9.45 7.09
C ASN A 122 7.71 -10.07 7.61
N ASP A 123 7.66 -10.41 8.89
CA ASP A 123 6.44 -10.84 9.58
C ASP A 123 5.68 -9.64 10.16
N TYR A 124 6.40 -8.61 10.64
CA TYR A 124 5.80 -7.45 11.29
C TYR A 124 6.46 -6.14 10.90
N ARG A 125 5.67 -5.06 10.88
CA ARG A 125 6.15 -3.68 10.85
C ARG A 125 5.75 -2.96 12.13
N GLY A 126 6.74 -2.49 12.88
CA GLY A 126 6.54 -1.53 13.95
C GLY A 126 6.47 -0.12 13.38
N VAL A 127 5.53 0.69 13.85
CA VAL A 127 5.37 2.10 13.48
C VAL A 127 5.38 2.95 14.73
N TYR A 128 6.18 4.01 14.72
CA TYR A 128 6.27 4.97 15.79
C TYR A 128 6.21 6.39 15.23
N PHE A 129 5.42 7.26 15.85
CA PHE A 129 5.34 8.67 15.47
C PHE A 129 5.24 9.58 16.68
N THR A 130 5.84 10.76 16.60
CA THR A 130 5.85 11.78 17.65
C THR A 130 4.87 12.92 17.37
N ASP A 131 4.41 13.04 16.13
CA ASP A 131 3.39 14.00 15.73
C ASP A 131 2.46 13.44 14.64
N TYR A 132 1.27 14.01 14.51
CA TYR A 132 0.31 13.54 13.50
C TYR A 132 0.72 13.99 12.09
N ARG A 133 0.52 13.09 11.12
CA ARG A 133 0.68 13.36 9.69
C ARG A 133 -0.29 14.46 9.24
N PRO A 134 0.14 15.48 8.50
CA PRO A 134 -0.73 16.53 8.01
C PRO A 134 -1.64 16.04 6.88
N ASP A 135 -2.81 16.64 6.69
CA ASP A 135 -3.73 16.25 5.60
C ASP A 135 -3.22 16.67 4.22
N TRP A 136 -2.35 17.67 4.18
CA TRP A 136 -1.59 18.08 3.00
C TRP A 136 -0.12 18.26 3.37
N THR A 137 0.80 17.90 2.47
CA THR A 137 2.26 17.95 2.76
C THR A 137 2.78 19.35 3.15
N GLU A 138 2.09 20.41 2.75
CA GLU A 138 2.44 21.80 3.03
C GLU A 138 1.94 22.32 4.39
N ASP A 139 1.04 21.56 5.02
CA ASP A 139 0.44 21.95 6.29
C ASP A 139 1.29 21.47 7.47
N SER A 140 1.01 22.07 8.64
CA SER A 140 1.41 21.49 9.92
C SER A 140 0.59 20.23 10.22
N ARG A 141 0.98 19.49 11.27
CA ARG A 141 0.22 18.35 11.79
C ARG A 141 -1.31 18.48 11.73
N SER A 142 -1.97 17.38 11.36
CA SER A 142 -3.43 17.24 11.43
C SER A 142 -3.78 15.98 12.21
N MET A 143 -4.51 16.13 13.31
CA MET A 143 -4.94 14.97 14.10
C MET A 143 -6.12 14.21 13.47
N GLU A 144 -6.73 14.72 12.38
CA GLU A 144 -8.07 14.32 11.96
C GLU A 144 -8.23 12.82 11.74
N TYR A 145 -7.38 12.20 10.93
CA TYR A 145 -7.58 10.81 10.51
C TYR A 145 -6.90 9.81 11.45
N GLN A 146 -5.63 9.99 11.79
CA GLN A 146 -4.93 9.07 12.69
C GLN A 146 -5.61 8.97 14.06
N MET A 147 -6.01 10.09 14.67
CA MET A 147 -6.71 10.08 15.96
C MET A 147 -8.11 9.46 15.86
N ARG A 148 -8.83 9.72 14.76
CA ARG A 148 -10.16 9.11 14.51
C ARG A 148 -10.06 7.60 14.30
N ASN A 149 -8.94 7.15 13.75
CA ASN A 149 -8.58 5.75 13.59
C ASN A 149 -7.93 5.15 14.86
N GLU A 150 -7.97 5.87 15.99
CA GLU A 150 -7.48 5.42 17.31
C GLU A 150 -5.95 5.24 17.42
N TYR A 151 -5.18 5.89 16.54
CA TYR A 151 -3.72 5.94 16.62
C TYR A 151 -3.25 7.25 17.24
N TYR A 152 -2.47 7.15 18.32
CA TYR A 152 -1.95 8.27 19.11
C TYR A 152 -0.41 8.33 19.11
N PRO A 153 0.20 9.54 19.11
CA PRO A 153 1.65 9.70 19.12
C PRO A 153 2.32 9.13 20.37
N ASN A 154 3.62 8.84 20.26
CA ASN A 154 4.47 8.30 21.32
C ASN A 154 4.07 6.89 21.78
N VAL A 155 3.45 6.13 20.88
CA VAL A 155 3.11 4.71 21.05
C VAL A 155 3.69 3.95 19.86
N VAL A 156 4.22 2.76 20.11
CA VAL A 156 4.65 1.84 19.05
C VAL A 156 3.49 0.93 18.70
N TYR A 157 3.04 0.99 17.45
CA TYR A 157 2.02 0.08 16.92
C TYR A 157 2.68 -0.98 16.06
N TRP A 158 2.16 -2.20 16.08
CA TRP A 158 2.70 -3.34 15.36
C TRP A 158 1.67 -3.89 14.38
N PHE A 159 2.10 -4.04 13.13
CA PHE A 159 1.25 -4.53 12.05
C PHE A 159 1.79 -5.85 11.51
N GLU A 160 0.94 -6.86 11.41
CA GLU A 160 1.28 -8.14 10.78
C GLU A 160 1.32 -7.97 9.25
N PHE A 161 2.35 -8.53 8.62
CA PHE A 161 2.39 -8.72 7.18
C PHE A 161 1.47 -9.88 6.80
N GLU A 162 0.36 -9.55 6.16
CA GLU A 162 -0.61 -10.52 5.66
C GLU A 162 -0.46 -10.66 4.13
N PRO A 163 -0.72 -11.85 3.56
CA PRO A 163 -0.83 -12.01 2.12
C PRO A 163 -1.82 -11.01 1.53
N VAL A 164 -1.43 -10.32 0.47
CA VAL A 164 -2.30 -9.32 -0.15
C VAL A 164 -3.36 -10.05 -0.98
N LYS A 165 -4.64 -9.77 -0.70
CA LYS A 165 -5.77 -10.27 -1.47
C LYS A 165 -6.02 -9.38 -2.68
N TRP A 166 -5.99 -9.95 -3.87
CA TRP A 166 -6.23 -9.26 -5.14
C TRP A 166 -7.48 -9.77 -5.84
N GLU A 167 -8.24 -8.87 -6.44
CA GLU A 167 -9.33 -9.18 -7.37
C GLU A 167 -8.77 -9.32 -8.78
N ILE A 168 -9.20 -10.35 -9.52
CA ILE A 168 -8.81 -10.55 -10.91
C ILE A 168 -9.72 -9.70 -11.80
N LEU A 169 -9.12 -8.72 -12.49
CA LEU A 169 -9.84 -7.85 -13.43
C LEU A 169 -9.96 -8.47 -14.82
N ASP A 170 -8.93 -9.19 -15.28
CA ASP A 170 -8.89 -9.76 -16.62
C ASP A 170 -7.86 -10.88 -16.69
N ILE A 171 -8.10 -11.87 -17.55
CA ILE A 171 -7.16 -12.95 -17.85
C ILE A 171 -7.02 -13.06 -19.36
N GLU A 172 -5.79 -12.95 -19.85
CA GLU A 172 -5.46 -13.07 -21.27
C GLU A 172 -4.06 -13.66 -21.42
N ASP A 173 -3.91 -14.63 -22.33
CA ASP A 173 -2.62 -15.25 -22.69
C ASP A 173 -1.80 -15.76 -21.49
N GLY A 174 -2.47 -16.42 -20.53
CA GLY A 174 -1.81 -16.96 -19.34
C GLY A 174 -1.32 -15.89 -18.36
N LYS A 175 -1.82 -14.66 -18.47
CA LYS A 175 -1.52 -13.54 -17.57
C LYS A 175 -2.80 -12.97 -16.98
N ALA A 176 -2.72 -12.45 -15.77
CA ALA A 176 -3.84 -11.80 -15.09
C ALA A 176 -3.52 -10.35 -14.78
N ILE A 177 -4.47 -9.45 -14.99
CA ILE A 177 -4.45 -8.11 -14.37
C ILE A 177 -5.19 -8.24 -13.04
N ILE A 178 -4.53 -7.84 -11.96
CA ILE A 178 -5.05 -7.96 -10.61
C ILE A 178 -5.04 -6.61 -9.91
N PHE A 179 -5.99 -6.43 -8.98
CA PHE A 179 -6.23 -5.16 -8.29
C PHE A 179 -6.49 -5.40 -6.80
N ALA A 180 -5.84 -4.66 -5.92
CA ALA A 180 -5.93 -4.93 -4.48
C ALA A 180 -7.38 -4.82 -3.98
N LYS A 181 -7.79 -5.77 -3.12
CA LYS A 181 -9.15 -5.80 -2.58
C LYS A 181 -9.42 -4.67 -1.58
N ARG A 182 -8.37 -4.12 -0.97
CA ARG A 182 -8.42 -3.10 0.09
C ARG A 182 -7.42 -1.98 -0.20
N ILE A 183 -7.58 -0.86 0.51
CA ILE A 183 -6.54 0.18 0.58
C ILE A 183 -5.42 -0.37 1.47
N LEU A 184 -4.20 -0.43 0.94
CA LEU A 184 -3.05 -1.05 1.63
C LEU A 184 -2.16 -0.05 2.36
N ASP A 185 -2.11 1.20 1.88
CA ASP A 185 -1.31 2.29 2.42
C ASP A 185 -2.00 3.64 2.13
N SER A 186 -1.48 4.75 2.66
CA SER A 186 -1.86 6.12 2.32
C SER A 186 -0.63 6.89 1.87
N GLN A 187 -0.60 7.33 0.62
CA GLN A 187 0.48 8.17 0.08
C GLN A 187 -0.14 9.36 -0.63
N ASP A 188 0.51 10.52 -0.53
CA ASP A 188 0.20 11.60 -1.43
C ASP A 188 0.55 11.21 -2.87
N TYR A 189 -0.21 11.72 -3.83
CA TYR A 189 0.05 11.49 -5.25
C TYR A 189 1.39 12.10 -5.66
N ASN A 190 1.66 13.32 -5.20
CA ASN A 190 2.91 14.02 -5.38
C ASN A 190 3.16 15.03 -4.25
N HIS A 191 4.40 15.13 -3.78
CA HIS A 191 4.73 15.93 -2.60
C HIS A 191 4.55 17.45 -2.82
N VAL A 192 4.62 17.91 -4.08
CA VAL A 192 4.58 19.33 -4.47
C VAL A 192 3.72 19.55 -5.73
N TYR A 193 3.15 20.75 -5.87
CA TYR A 193 2.23 21.10 -6.97
C TYR A 193 2.87 21.29 -8.35
N VAL A 194 4.16 21.64 -8.40
CA VAL A 194 4.88 21.90 -9.66
C VAL A 194 6.28 21.35 -9.51
N GLN A 195 6.66 20.45 -10.42
CA GLN A 195 8.03 20.02 -10.58
C GLN A 195 8.69 20.85 -11.69
N TYR A 196 9.99 21.12 -11.54
CA TYR A 196 10.74 21.95 -12.48
C TYR A 196 10.66 21.39 -13.92
N SER A 197 10.79 22.30 -14.89
CA SER A 197 10.57 22.01 -16.30
C SER A 197 11.65 21.11 -16.90
N VAL A 198 11.21 20.23 -17.80
CA VAL A 198 12.11 19.61 -18.79
C VAL A 198 12.05 20.50 -20.04
N ASP A 199 13.22 20.97 -20.47
CA ASP A 199 13.38 21.81 -21.69
C ASP A 199 12.52 23.08 -21.73
N GLY A 200 12.15 23.63 -20.57
CA GLY A 200 11.33 24.83 -20.45
C GLY A 200 9.82 24.59 -20.40
N SER A 201 9.35 23.35 -20.53
CA SER A 201 7.93 22.98 -20.36
C SER A 201 7.64 22.55 -18.91
N PRO A 202 6.61 23.10 -18.25
CA PRO A 202 6.33 22.77 -16.84
C PRO A 202 5.92 21.30 -16.68
N ILE A 203 6.43 20.64 -15.64
CA ILE A 203 5.89 19.35 -15.16
C ILE A 203 4.90 19.68 -14.04
N TYR A 204 3.64 19.41 -14.30
CA TYR A 204 2.57 19.61 -13.33
C TYR A 204 2.59 18.53 -12.25
N GLY A 205 2.14 18.86 -11.04
CA GLY A 205 2.14 17.96 -9.89
C GLY A 205 1.32 16.69 -10.14
N ASN A 206 0.30 16.75 -11.00
CA ASN A 206 -0.53 15.62 -11.38
C ASN A 206 0.01 14.76 -12.53
N ASN A 207 1.22 15.05 -13.03
CA ASN A 207 1.88 14.23 -14.02
C ASN A 207 2.27 12.86 -13.42
N TYR A 208 1.59 11.79 -13.85
CA TYR A 208 1.79 10.46 -13.29
C TYR A 208 3.21 9.92 -13.52
N GLN A 209 3.81 10.16 -14.69
CA GLN A 209 5.15 9.70 -15.06
C GLN A 209 6.21 10.14 -14.03
N PHE A 210 6.09 11.37 -13.53
CA PHE A 210 7.03 11.99 -12.58
C PHE A 210 6.48 12.09 -11.15
N SER A 211 5.34 11.46 -10.87
CA SER A 211 4.72 11.47 -9.55
C SER A 211 5.51 10.67 -8.52
N SER A 212 5.54 11.13 -7.27
CA SER A 212 6.16 10.37 -6.17
C SER A 212 5.43 9.07 -5.89
N VAL A 213 4.10 9.01 -6.05
CA VAL A 213 3.33 7.77 -5.88
C VAL A 213 3.74 6.69 -6.87
N ARG A 214 4.00 7.03 -8.15
CA ARG A 214 4.48 6.06 -9.14
C ARG A 214 5.87 5.53 -8.77
N ALA A 215 6.76 6.41 -8.33
CA ALA A 215 8.10 6.03 -7.89
C ALA A 215 8.03 5.09 -6.68
N TRP A 216 7.22 5.42 -5.68
CA TRP A 216 6.99 4.60 -4.49
C TRP A 216 6.39 3.23 -4.83
N LEU A 217 5.40 3.18 -5.73
CA LEU A 217 4.78 1.92 -6.18
C LEU A 217 5.77 0.96 -6.81
N ASN A 218 6.68 1.48 -7.65
CA ASN A 218 7.61 0.68 -8.44
C ASN A 218 8.96 0.42 -7.75
N ASP A 219 9.20 1.01 -6.59
CA ASP A 219 10.40 0.82 -5.80
C ASP A 219 10.06 0.33 -4.38
N THR A 220 9.70 1.24 -3.47
CA THR A 220 9.44 0.91 -2.05
C THR A 220 8.36 -0.15 -1.88
N PHE A 221 7.17 0.04 -2.47
CA PHE A 221 6.08 -0.93 -2.36
C PHE A 221 6.46 -2.25 -3.02
N TYR A 222 6.93 -2.22 -4.27
CA TYR A 222 7.30 -3.43 -5.01
C TYR A 222 8.36 -4.27 -4.29
N ASN A 223 9.39 -3.65 -3.72
CA ASN A 223 10.45 -4.35 -3.01
C ASN A 223 10.04 -4.82 -1.61
N THR A 224 9.06 -4.17 -0.99
CA THR A 224 8.49 -4.59 0.30
C THR A 224 7.48 -5.72 0.12
N ALA A 225 6.63 -5.63 -0.90
CA ALA A 225 5.45 -6.46 -1.03
C ALA A 225 5.74 -7.84 -1.64
N PHE A 226 6.79 -7.96 -2.47
CA PHE A 226 7.05 -9.15 -3.26
C PHE A 226 8.42 -9.74 -2.98
N ASN A 227 8.48 -11.06 -2.80
CA ASN A 227 9.73 -11.79 -2.78
C ASN A 227 10.30 -11.98 -4.20
N GLU A 228 11.52 -12.50 -4.31
CA GLU A 228 12.19 -12.66 -5.61
C GLU A 228 11.42 -13.54 -6.61
N THR A 229 10.69 -14.56 -6.15
CA THR A 229 9.88 -15.41 -7.06
C THR A 229 8.66 -14.64 -7.58
N GLU A 230 8.00 -13.88 -6.71
CA GLU A 230 6.86 -13.04 -7.09
C GLU A 230 7.28 -11.88 -7.99
N LYS A 231 8.46 -11.31 -7.77
CA LYS A 231 9.06 -10.32 -8.66
C LYS A 231 9.29 -10.88 -10.07
N LEU A 232 9.64 -12.17 -10.20
CA LEU A 232 9.79 -12.82 -11.51
C LEU A 232 8.45 -13.07 -12.22
N LEU A 233 7.35 -13.25 -11.46
CA LEU A 233 6.01 -13.41 -12.01
C LEU A 233 5.35 -12.07 -12.35
N THR A 234 5.85 -10.96 -11.81
CA THR A 234 5.31 -9.62 -12.07
C THR A 234 5.81 -9.07 -13.39
N GLU A 235 4.87 -8.70 -14.25
CA GLU A 235 5.15 -8.19 -15.59
C GLU A 235 5.42 -6.68 -15.56
N VAL A 236 6.32 -6.22 -16.43
CA VAL A 236 6.39 -4.79 -16.79
C VAL A 236 5.38 -4.55 -17.89
N VAL A 237 4.43 -3.65 -17.66
CA VAL A 237 3.37 -3.31 -18.62
C VAL A 237 3.45 -1.87 -19.06
N GLU A 238 3.10 -1.62 -20.32
CA GLU A 238 2.82 -0.27 -20.78
C GLU A 238 1.53 0.23 -20.09
N VAL A 239 1.66 1.30 -19.32
CA VAL A 239 0.54 1.98 -18.67
C VAL A 239 0.19 3.19 -19.50
N VAL A 240 -1.02 3.19 -20.05
CA VAL A 240 -1.53 4.27 -20.90
C VAL A 240 -1.90 5.46 -20.03
N ASN A 241 -1.27 6.61 -20.30
CA ASN A 241 -1.46 7.87 -19.58
C ASN A 241 -1.95 9.02 -20.48
N THR A 242 -2.30 8.71 -21.74
CA THR A 242 -2.84 9.66 -22.72
C THR A 242 -4.30 10.01 -22.46
N GLU A 243 -4.93 10.74 -23.37
CA GLU A 243 -6.35 11.11 -23.34
C GLU A 243 -7.27 9.90 -23.14
N ILE A 244 -6.90 8.72 -23.67
CA ILE A 244 -7.67 7.48 -23.50
C ILE A 244 -7.86 7.14 -22.02
N SER A 245 -6.85 7.42 -21.19
CA SER A 245 -6.89 7.12 -19.75
C SER A 245 -7.90 7.99 -18.98
N THR A 246 -8.37 9.08 -19.58
CA THR A 246 -9.33 10.02 -18.98
C THR A 246 -10.77 9.81 -19.45
N MET A 247 -11.02 8.83 -20.33
CA MET A 247 -12.36 8.53 -20.84
C MET A 247 -13.30 7.96 -19.75
N ASP A 248 -14.60 8.26 -19.87
CA ASP A 248 -15.70 7.62 -19.14
C ASP A 248 -16.67 7.01 -20.16
N ASP A 249 -17.03 5.74 -20.02
CA ASP A 249 -17.84 5.00 -21.00
C ASP A 249 -17.36 5.15 -22.47
N GLY A 250 -16.04 5.30 -22.68
CA GLY A 250 -15.46 5.54 -24.01
C GLY A 250 -15.66 6.96 -24.55
N VAL A 251 -16.18 7.90 -23.76
CA VAL A 251 -16.31 9.32 -24.09
C VAL A 251 -15.18 10.11 -23.46
N MET A 252 -14.52 10.95 -24.27
CA MET A 252 -13.42 11.81 -23.82
C MET A 252 -13.88 12.91 -22.86
N PHE A 253 -13.16 13.05 -21.74
CA PHE A 253 -13.35 14.16 -20.79
C PHE A 253 -12.38 15.29 -21.11
N VAL A 254 -12.90 16.32 -21.80
CA VAL A 254 -12.10 17.47 -22.24
C VAL A 254 -11.45 18.24 -21.08
N PHE A 255 -12.07 18.25 -19.89
CA PHE A 255 -11.55 19.00 -18.74
C PHE A 255 -10.37 18.32 -18.02
N TYR A 256 -10.08 17.06 -18.34
CA TYR A 256 -9.07 16.26 -17.63
C TYR A 256 -7.92 15.82 -18.56
N SER A 257 -8.02 16.08 -19.87
CA SER A 257 -7.00 15.68 -20.86
C SER A 257 -5.78 16.60 -20.91
N ASP A 258 -5.87 17.85 -20.49
CA ASP A 258 -4.78 18.84 -20.69
C ASP A 258 -3.52 18.56 -19.87
N TYR A 259 -3.60 17.60 -18.94
CA TYR A 259 -2.53 17.25 -17.99
C TYR A 259 -2.10 15.77 -18.09
N VAL A 260 -2.50 15.10 -19.18
CA VAL A 260 -2.00 13.76 -19.52
C VAL A 260 -0.48 13.79 -19.71
N CYS A 261 0.14 12.61 -19.67
CA CYS A 261 1.58 12.48 -19.84
C CYS A 261 1.91 11.29 -20.74
N GLU A 262 3.21 11.12 -21.02
CA GLU A 262 3.69 9.97 -21.79
C GLU A 262 3.35 8.65 -21.09
N ASN A 263 3.18 7.60 -21.89
CA ASN A 263 3.01 6.25 -21.37
C ASN A 263 4.22 5.83 -20.55
N THR A 264 3.96 5.06 -19.51
CA THR A 264 4.99 4.53 -18.61
C THR A 264 5.11 3.02 -18.75
N TYR A 265 6.20 2.46 -18.21
CA TYR A 265 6.42 1.02 -18.15
C TYR A 265 6.58 0.62 -16.69
N ASP A 266 5.50 0.09 -16.13
CA ASP A 266 5.33 -0.08 -14.69
C ASP A 266 5.12 -1.55 -14.34
N ARG A 267 5.59 -1.95 -13.16
CA ARG A 267 5.27 -3.24 -12.55
C ARG A 267 4.02 -3.14 -11.69
N VAL A 268 3.89 -2.02 -10.97
CA VAL A 268 2.75 -1.70 -10.12
C VAL A 268 2.25 -0.31 -10.49
N PHE A 269 0.94 -0.16 -10.62
CA PHE A 269 0.32 1.09 -11.07
C PHE A 269 -1.02 1.36 -10.38
N LEU A 270 -1.47 2.61 -10.40
CA LEU A 270 -2.83 2.98 -10.03
C LEU A 270 -3.74 2.86 -11.25
N LEU A 271 -4.99 2.43 -11.08
CA LEU A 271 -5.96 2.43 -12.18
C LEU A 271 -6.34 3.85 -12.63
N SER A 272 -6.81 4.00 -13.87
CA SER A 272 -7.35 5.27 -14.40
C SER A 272 -8.87 5.30 -14.37
N ALA A 273 -9.47 6.47 -14.61
CA ALA A 273 -10.90 6.66 -14.80
C ALA A 273 -11.48 5.70 -15.84
N GLN A 274 -10.78 5.51 -16.96
CA GLN A 274 -11.19 4.57 -18.01
C GLN A 274 -11.19 3.11 -17.55
N GLU A 275 -10.22 2.71 -16.74
CA GLU A 275 -10.12 1.32 -16.26
C GLU A 275 -11.12 1.02 -15.15
N VAL A 276 -11.40 1.99 -14.27
CA VAL A 276 -12.41 1.85 -13.22
C VAL A 276 -13.84 2.06 -13.74
N THR A 277 -14.01 2.27 -15.04
CA THR A 277 -15.29 2.30 -15.75
C THR A 277 -15.34 1.26 -16.88
N LYS A 278 -14.41 0.32 -16.88
CA LYS A 278 -14.35 -0.74 -17.87
C LYS A 278 -15.23 -1.90 -17.44
N SER A 279 -16.35 -2.11 -18.13
CA SER A 279 -17.26 -3.23 -17.86
C SER A 279 -16.59 -4.61 -17.96
N LYS A 280 -15.55 -4.76 -18.81
CA LYS A 280 -14.73 -5.99 -18.87
C LYS A 280 -14.09 -6.33 -17.52
N TYR A 281 -13.72 -5.32 -16.74
CA TYR A 281 -13.13 -5.48 -15.40
C TYR A 281 -14.19 -5.64 -14.30
N GLY A 282 -15.48 -5.66 -14.66
CA GLY A 282 -16.59 -5.78 -13.73
C GLY A 282 -17.04 -4.47 -13.10
N PHE A 283 -16.55 -3.33 -13.60
CA PHE A 283 -16.96 -2.02 -13.09
C PHE A 283 -18.18 -1.47 -13.83
N GLU A 284 -18.95 -0.67 -13.12
CA GLU A 284 -19.97 0.21 -13.69
C GLU A 284 -19.34 1.19 -14.66
N ASN A 285 -19.97 1.38 -15.83
CA ASN A 285 -19.36 2.05 -16.96
C ASN A 285 -19.35 3.58 -16.90
N HIS A 286 -19.71 4.18 -15.77
CA HIS A 286 -19.79 5.63 -15.63
C HIS A 286 -19.21 6.13 -14.29
N VAL A 287 -18.35 7.15 -14.30
CA VAL A 287 -17.66 7.65 -13.09
C VAL A 287 -18.62 8.25 -12.06
N TYR A 288 -19.76 8.80 -12.51
CA TYR A 288 -20.76 9.39 -11.62
C TYR A 288 -21.74 8.37 -11.02
N SER A 289 -21.79 7.16 -11.58
CA SER A 289 -22.61 6.08 -11.05
C SER A 289 -21.92 5.48 -9.82
N PRO A 290 -22.64 5.11 -8.76
CA PRO A 290 -22.08 4.32 -7.68
C PRO A 290 -21.79 2.89 -8.16
N ASP A 291 -20.72 2.27 -7.66
CA ASP A 291 -20.31 0.89 -7.95
C ASP A 291 -19.60 0.26 -6.75
N THR A 292 -20.23 -0.73 -6.12
CA THR A 292 -19.65 -1.42 -4.96
C THR A 292 -18.28 -2.05 -5.24
N ALA A 293 -17.95 -2.41 -6.49
CA ALA A 293 -16.62 -2.92 -6.85
C ALA A 293 -15.51 -1.86 -6.69
N ARG A 294 -15.87 -0.57 -6.75
CA ARG A 294 -14.97 0.56 -6.49
C ARG A 294 -14.82 0.90 -5.00
N GLN A 295 -15.67 0.37 -4.11
CA GLN A 295 -15.53 0.61 -2.68
C GLN A 295 -14.39 -0.22 -2.09
N LYS A 296 -13.51 0.44 -1.35
CA LYS A 296 -12.35 -0.20 -0.73
C LYS A 296 -12.27 0.21 0.73
N THR A 297 -12.16 -0.79 1.60
CA THR A 297 -11.94 -0.59 3.02
C THR A 297 -10.44 -0.41 3.30
N ALA A 298 -10.07 0.48 4.22
CA ALA A 298 -8.70 0.64 4.68
C ALA A 298 -8.22 -0.55 5.51
N SER A 299 -6.99 -1.03 5.27
CA SER A 299 -6.28 -1.86 6.25
C SER A 299 -5.97 -1.03 7.49
N ASP A 300 -5.69 -1.69 8.63
CA ASP A 300 -5.31 -0.98 9.85
C ASP A 300 -3.97 -0.26 9.66
N TYR A 301 -3.06 -0.86 8.88
CA TYR A 301 -1.83 -0.19 8.48
C TYR A 301 -2.10 1.08 7.65
N ALA A 302 -3.00 1.05 6.66
CA ALA A 302 -3.34 2.26 5.92
C ALA A 302 -3.91 3.36 6.84
N LYS A 303 -4.72 2.96 7.83
CA LYS A 303 -5.31 3.88 8.82
C LYS A 303 -4.25 4.58 9.68
N ILE A 304 -3.18 3.91 10.12
CA ILE A 304 -2.08 4.57 10.84
C ILE A 304 -1.26 5.48 9.92
N GLN A 305 -1.19 5.17 8.62
CA GLN A 305 -0.60 6.05 7.61
C GLN A 305 -1.47 7.27 7.28
N SER A 306 -2.54 7.52 8.04
CA SER A 306 -3.52 8.62 7.87
C SER A 306 -4.58 8.40 6.79
N ALA A 307 -4.75 7.20 6.25
CA ALA A 307 -5.84 6.94 5.31
C ALA A 307 -7.18 7.29 5.96
N CYS A 308 -8.04 7.97 5.19
CA CYS A 308 -9.39 8.18 5.65
C CYS A 308 -10.15 6.85 5.68
N ALA A 309 -10.89 6.64 6.76
CA ALA A 309 -11.79 5.50 6.93
C ALA A 309 -13.11 6.03 7.50
N PHE A 310 -14.19 5.91 6.74
CA PHE A 310 -15.54 6.35 7.13
C PHE A 310 -16.50 5.16 7.22
N GLY A 311 -17.45 5.22 8.15
CA GLY A 311 -18.46 4.18 8.32
C GLY A 311 -17.80 2.82 8.55
N ASP A 312 -18.07 1.86 7.67
CA ASP A 312 -17.47 0.52 7.68
C ASP A 312 -16.06 0.50 7.07
N ASP A 313 -15.19 1.42 7.50
CA ASP A 313 -13.78 1.58 7.07
C ASP A 313 -13.55 1.98 5.60
N TYR A 314 -14.55 2.49 4.88
CA TYR A 314 -14.38 2.89 3.49
C TYR A 314 -13.57 4.18 3.35
N GLY A 315 -12.57 4.17 2.45
CA GLY A 315 -11.67 5.30 2.22
C GLY A 315 -11.71 5.87 0.81
N TYR A 316 -11.07 7.02 0.63
CA TYR A 316 -10.69 7.58 -0.67
C TYR A 316 -9.51 6.77 -1.21
N TRP A 317 -9.43 6.57 -2.53
CA TRP A 317 -8.22 6.02 -3.13
C TRP A 317 -7.91 6.60 -4.51
N TRP A 318 -6.62 6.80 -4.77
CA TRP A 318 -6.15 7.51 -5.95
C TRP A 318 -6.37 6.75 -7.26
N LEU A 319 -6.70 7.52 -8.30
CA LEU A 319 -6.55 7.13 -9.70
C LEU A 319 -5.34 7.86 -10.27
N ARG A 320 -4.69 7.28 -11.28
CA ARG A 320 -3.64 7.99 -12.04
C ARG A 320 -4.16 9.08 -12.97
N THR A 321 -5.49 9.19 -13.11
CA THR A 321 -6.11 10.17 -14.01
C THR A 321 -5.91 11.58 -13.44
N PRO A 322 -5.25 12.47 -14.18
CA PRO A 322 -5.08 13.85 -13.75
C PRO A 322 -6.42 14.58 -13.74
N SER A 323 -6.53 15.60 -12.91
CA SER A 323 -7.69 16.48 -12.85
C SER A 323 -7.27 17.93 -12.74
N GLU A 324 -8.20 18.83 -13.04
CA GLU A 324 -8.08 20.25 -12.73
C GLU A 324 -9.13 20.57 -11.66
N GLU A 325 -8.67 20.78 -10.42
CA GLU A 325 -9.51 21.49 -9.47
C GLU A 325 -9.70 22.92 -10.02
N LYS A 326 -10.88 23.51 -9.85
CA LYS A 326 -11.10 24.93 -10.22
C LYS A 326 -10.32 25.90 -9.29
N THR A 327 -9.21 25.44 -8.70
CA THR A 327 -8.23 26.23 -7.96
C THR A 327 -7.46 27.12 -8.93
N LYS A 328 -6.73 28.07 -8.36
CA LYS A 328 -5.90 29.01 -9.13
C LYS A 328 -4.61 28.37 -9.67
N VAL A 329 -4.31 27.11 -9.31
CA VAL A 329 -3.06 26.43 -9.64
C VAL A 329 -3.35 25.33 -10.65
N LYS A 330 -2.67 25.41 -11.79
CA LYS A 330 -2.85 24.45 -12.90
C LYS A 330 -2.19 23.11 -12.58
N GLY A 331 -2.88 22.02 -12.89
CA GLY A 331 -2.33 20.67 -12.83
C GLY A 331 -1.95 20.21 -11.41
N ASP A 332 -2.70 20.65 -10.41
CA ASP A 332 -2.44 20.40 -8.99
C ASP A 332 -3.23 19.22 -8.41
N SER A 333 -4.07 18.55 -9.21
CA SER A 333 -5.06 17.60 -8.72
C SER A 333 -5.08 16.30 -9.51
N ALA A 334 -5.40 15.20 -8.82
CA ALA A 334 -5.62 13.88 -9.41
C ALA A 334 -7.01 13.36 -8.99
N MET A 335 -7.58 12.48 -9.81
CA MET A 335 -8.87 11.87 -9.50
C MET A 335 -8.72 10.81 -8.40
N PHE A 336 -9.78 10.61 -7.63
CA PHE A 336 -9.87 9.53 -6.67
C PHE A 336 -11.28 8.95 -6.67
N VAL A 337 -11.42 7.73 -6.16
CA VAL A 337 -12.73 7.11 -5.90
C VAL A 337 -13.17 7.42 -4.48
N HIS A 338 -14.38 7.95 -4.33
CA HIS A 338 -14.95 8.31 -3.04
C HIS A 338 -15.54 7.07 -2.33
N PRO A 339 -15.63 7.04 -0.99
CA PRO A 339 -16.36 6.02 -0.22
C PRO A 339 -17.80 5.76 -0.68
N ASN A 340 -18.41 6.71 -1.40
CA ASN A 340 -19.75 6.56 -1.97
C ASN A 340 -19.72 5.81 -3.30
N SER A 341 -18.56 5.27 -3.66
CA SER A 341 -18.23 4.45 -4.82
C SER A 341 -18.18 5.12 -6.19
N LYS A 342 -18.26 6.45 -6.23
CA LYS A 342 -18.12 7.23 -7.47
C LYS A 342 -16.65 7.54 -7.74
N ALA A 343 -16.29 7.59 -9.01
CA ALA A 343 -14.95 7.85 -9.52
C ALA A 343 -14.82 9.24 -10.15
N ASN A 344 -15.66 10.21 -9.78
CA ASN A 344 -15.71 11.55 -10.38
C ASN A 344 -15.14 12.66 -9.47
N ASN A 345 -14.51 12.27 -8.37
CA ASN A 345 -13.93 13.17 -7.39
C ASN A 345 -12.43 13.38 -7.66
N PHE A 346 -11.90 14.47 -7.14
CA PHE A 346 -10.49 14.82 -7.25
C PHE A 346 -10.04 15.53 -5.98
N SER A 347 -8.75 15.40 -5.67
CA SER A 347 -8.09 16.11 -4.59
C SER A 347 -6.74 16.58 -5.08
N ARG A 348 -6.19 17.56 -4.38
CA ARG A 348 -4.83 18.04 -4.60
C ARG A 348 -3.83 16.91 -4.45
N VAL A 349 -2.82 16.90 -5.30
CA VAL A 349 -1.84 15.80 -5.37
C VAL A 349 -1.07 15.58 -4.08
N ASN A 350 -0.93 16.61 -3.26
CA ASN A 350 -0.24 16.54 -1.98
C ASN A 350 -1.13 16.14 -0.80
N CYS A 351 -2.37 15.69 -1.06
CA CYS A 351 -3.30 15.19 -0.06
C CYS A 351 -2.82 13.82 0.46
N THR A 352 -2.57 13.72 1.77
CA THR A 352 -2.04 12.50 2.40
C THR A 352 -3.09 11.47 2.84
N PRO A 353 -4.36 11.82 3.14
CA PRO A 353 -5.38 10.86 3.57
C PRO A 353 -5.96 9.98 2.47
N CYS A 354 -5.53 10.15 1.22
CA CYS A 354 -5.98 9.33 0.10
C CYS A 354 -5.19 8.01 0.05
N GLY A 355 -5.94 6.91 0.01
CA GLY A 355 -5.40 5.57 0.03
C GLY A 355 -4.80 5.10 -1.29
N ILE A 356 -3.98 4.06 -1.20
CA ILE A 356 -3.36 3.37 -2.32
C ILE A 356 -4.00 1.99 -2.50
N VAL A 357 -4.54 1.77 -3.70
CA VAL A 357 -5.06 0.48 -4.15
C VAL A 357 -4.29 0.11 -5.42
N PRO A 358 -3.20 -0.66 -5.29
CA PRO A 358 -2.36 -0.98 -6.43
C PRO A 358 -3.03 -1.96 -7.40
N ALA A 359 -2.59 -1.92 -8.65
CA ALA A 359 -2.83 -2.92 -9.67
C ALA A 359 -1.49 -3.39 -10.28
N LEU A 360 -1.45 -4.61 -10.78
CA LEU A 360 -0.32 -5.16 -11.51
C LEU A 360 -0.78 -6.24 -12.49
N LYS A 361 0.11 -6.62 -13.41
CA LYS A 361 -0.08 -7.78 -14.27
C LYS A 361 0.89 -8.88 -13.86
N ILE A 362 0.39 -10.10 -13.70
CA ILE A 362 1.21 -11.26 -13.33
C ILE A 362 1.10 -12.36 -14.37
N ALA A 363 2.16 -13.14 -14.54
CA ALA A 363 2.12 -14.44 -15.20
C ALA A 363 1.44 -15.46 -14.30
N LEU A 364 0.46 -16.18 -14.83
CA LEU A 364 -0.16 -17.30 -14.13
C LEU A 364 0.73 -18.54 -14.33
N PRO A 365 0.98 -19.34 -13.27
CA PRO A 365 1.66 -20.62 -13.42
C PRO A 365 0.90 -21.47 -14.45
N VAL A 366 1.63 -22.04 -15.41
CA VAL A 366 1.03 -22.97 -16.37
C VAL A 366 0.68 -24.26 -15.61
N ASP A 367 -0.57 -24.73 -15.72
CA ASP A 367 -0.95 -26.04 -15.21
C ASP A 367 0.00 -27.10 -15.78
N VAL A 368 0.86 -27.67 -14.94
CA VAL A 368 1.62 -28.87 -15.29
C VAL A 368 0.66 -30.04 -15.12
N ALA A 369 -0.06 -30.33 -16.21
CA ALA A 369 -1.02 -31.43 -16.31
C ALA A 369 -0.40 -32.82 -16.06
#